data_AF-A0A1Q7KDZ3-F1
#
_entry.id   AF-A0A1Q7KDZ3-F1
#
_cell.length_a   1.000
_cell.length_b   1.000
_cell.length_c   1.000
_cell.angle_alpha   90.00
_cell.angle_beta   90.00
_cell.angle_gamma   90.00
#
_symmetry.space_group_name_H-M   'P 1'
#
loop_
_entity.id
_entity.type
_entity.pdbx_description
1 polymer ?
#
loop_
_entity_poly.entity_id
_entity_poly.type
_entity_poly.pdbx_seq_one_letter_code
_entity_poly.pdbx_strand_id
1 'polypeptide(L)'
;MSVKPEFAFDVCWEVYRGAREVLETKRGVSALDLQDTGKFLWRPDVRPRLNEYVADFALAGEAALDGPGCASRMILFRVYYLGLAPYERARPFLGLGEMAWSQWTEQIRRQCGKEILRRGLFPPRKYFNEES
;
A
#
# COMPACT_ATOMS: atom_id res chain seq x y z
N MET A 1 -12.91 -9.74 18.10
CA MET A 1 -12.66 -8.28 18.14
C MET A 1 -12.53 -7.80 16.71
N SER A 2 -13.35 -6.83 16.28
CA SER A 2 -13.23 -6.26 14.93
C SER A 2 -11.98 -5.39 14.87
N VAL A 3 -11.08 -5.66 13.93
CA VAL A 3 -9.86 -4.88 13.71
C VAL A 3 -10.25 -3.50 13.18
N LYS A 4 -9.63 -2.43 13.71
CA LYS A 4 -9.82 -1.08 13.17
C LYS A 4 -9.17 -0.98 11.78
N PRO A 5 -9.87 -0.50 10.74
CA PRO A 5 -9.32 -0.36 9.40
C PRO A 5 -8.00 0.41 9.35
N GLU A 6 -7.90 1.50 10.11
CA GLU A 6 -6.73 2.36 10.17
C GLU A 6 -5.51 1.58 10.70
N PHE A 7 -5.71 0.74 11.71
CA PHE A 7 -4.65 -0.12 12.24
C PHE A 7 -4.22 -1.19 11.23
N ALA A 8 -5.17 -1.81 10.51
CA ALA A 8 -4.85 -2.76 9.47
C ALA A 8 -4.03 -2.12 8.34
N PHE A 9 -4.36 -0.88 7.97
CA PHE A 9 -3.61 -0.09 7.01
C PHE A 9 -2.19 0.20 7.52
N ASP A 10 -2.04 0.74 8.73
CA ASP A 10 -0.73 1.13 9.28
C ASP A 10 0.23 -0.08 9.33
N VAL A 11 -0.25 -1.25 9.76
CA VAL A 11 0.55 -2.50 9.76
C VAL A 11 0.94 -2.94 8.35
N CYS A 12 0.01 -2.93 7.40
CA CYS A 12 0.31 -3.35 6.03
C CYS A 12 1.24 -2.36 5.32
N TRP A 13 1.12 -1.06 5.63
CA TRP A 13 1.97 -0.03 5.06
C TRP A 13 3.41 -0.15 5.56
N GLU A 14 3.65 -0.49 6.83
CA GLU A 14 5.00 -0.76 7.32
C GLU A 14 5.64 -1.97 6.62
N VAL A 15 4.87 -3.04 6.38
CA VAL A 15 5.36 -4.19 5.59
C VAL A 15 5.62 -3.78 4.14
N TYR A 16 4.77 -2.96 3.54
CA TYR A 16 4.98 -2.40 2.21
C TYR A 16 6.27 -1.58 2.12
N ARG A 17 6.57 -0.74 3.12
CA ARG A 17 7.80 0.05 3.18
C ARG A 17 9.04 -0.83 3.19
N GLY A 18 9.09 -1.82 4.08
CA GLY A 18 10.20 -2.77 4.15
C GLY A 18 10.31 -3.60 2.88
N ALA A 19 9.17 -4.00 2.30
CA ALA A 19 9.12 -4.74 1.04
C ALA A 19 9.73 -3.94 -0.12
N ARG A 20 9.34 -2.66 -0.25
CA ARG A 20 9.82 -1.76 -1.30
C ARG A 20 11.32 -1.49 -1.17
N GLU A 21 11.80 -1.21 0.04
CA GLU A 21 13.23 -1.02 0.32
C GLU A 21 14.05 -2.26 -0.07
N VAL A 22 13.56 -3.46 0.24
CA VAL A 22 14.22 -4.72 -0.13
C VAL A 22 14.25 -4.92 -1.65
N LEU A 23 13.17 -4.61 -2.36
CA LEU A 23 13.10 -4.76 -3.82
C LEU A 23 14.06 -3.78 -4.52
N GLU A 24 14.05 -2.51 -4.11
CA GLU A 24 14.90 -1.46 -4.69
C GLU A 24 16.39 -1.70 -4.36
N THR A 25 16.71 -2.09 -3.12
CA THR A 25 18.11 -2.25 -2.69
C THR A 25 18.72 -3.59 -3.12
N LYS A 26 17.98 -4.70 -2.99
CA LYS A 26 18.57 -6.06 -3.14
C LYS A 26 18.39 -6.66 -4.52
N ARG A 27 17.40 -6.20 -5.30
CA ARG A 27 17.07 -6.82 -6.59
C ARG A 27 17.26 -5.88 -7.78
N GLY A 28 17.41 -4.57 -7.56
CA GLY A 28 17.49 -3.60 -8.66
C GLY A 28 16.24 -3.56 -9.54
N VAL A 29 15.16 -4.21 -9.10
CA VAL A 29 13.87 -4.28 -9.77
C VAL A 29 13.06 -3.10 -9.26
N SER A 30 12.60 -2.24 -10.17
CA SER A 30 11.62 -1.22 -9.82
C SER A 30 10.42 -1.92 -9.17
N ALA A 31 10.08 -1.56 -7.94
CA ALA A 31 9.04 -2.24 -7.16
C ALA A 31 7.66 -2.25 -7.85
N LEU A 32 7.49 -1.44 -8.90
CA LEU A 32 6.28 -1.30 -9.70
C LEU A 32 6.38 -1.92 -11.11
N ASP A 33 7.53 -2.49 -11.49
CA ASP A 33 7.68 -3.12 -12.81
C ASP A 33 7.24 -4.59 -12.76
N LEU A 34 5.95 -4.81 -13.05
CA LEU A 34 5.38 -6.15 -13.20
C LEU A 34 5.99 -6.93 -14.37
N GLN A 35 6.61 -6.27 -15.36
CA GLN A 35 7.15 -6.96 -16.54
C GLN A 35 8.47 -7.68 -16.27
N ASP A 36 9.18 -7.30 -15.21
CA ASP A 36 10.42 -7.97 -14.78
C ASP A 36 10.15 -9.26 -13.98
N THR A 37 8.88 -9.60 -13.76
CA THR A 37 8.47 -10.91 -13.22
C THR A 37 8.49 -11.94 -14.34
N GLY A 38 9.68 -12.47 -14.63
CA GLY A 38 9.92 -13.37 -15.76
C GLY A 38 8.91 -14.53 -15.91
N LYS A 39 8.47 -14.75 -17.16
CA LYS A 39 7.99 -15.99 -17.81
C LYS A 39 6.95 -16.90 -17.14
N PHE A 40 6.40 -16.58 -15.96
CA PHE A 40 5.45 -17.48 -15.29
C PHE A 40 4.20 -16.73 -14.85
N LEU A 41 3.26 -16.62 -15.79
CA LEU A 41 1.83 -16.52 -15.48
C LEU A 41 1.47 -17.64 -14.48
N TRP A 42 0.82 -17.24 -13.38
CA TRP A 42 -0.08 -18.03 -12.54
C TRP A 42 0.46 -19.39 -12.01
N ARG A 43 0.81 -19.46 -10.72
CA ARG A 43 0.91 -20.74 -9.99
C ARG A 43 0.14 -20.68 -8.66
N PRO A 44 -0.79 -21.60 -8.41
CA PRO A 44 -1.63 -21.61 -7.21
C PRO A 44 -0.90 -22.07 -5.92
N ASP A 45 0.34 -22.56 -6.02
CA ASP A 45 0.99 -23.31 -4.92
C ASP A 45 2.32 -22.72 -4.41
N VAL A 46 2.67 -21.49 -4.79
CA VAL A 46 3.96 -20.88 -4.39
C VAL A 46 3.69 -19.69 -3.49
N ARG A 47 4.34 -19.69 -2.31
CA ARG A 47 4.27 -18.63 -1.30
C ARG A 47 4.20 -17.24 -1.94
N PRO A 48 3.23 -16.40 -1.54
CA PRO A 48 3.08 -15.06 -2.11
C PRO A 48 4.38 -14.28 -2.02
N ARG A 49 4.74 -13.61 -3.12
CA ARG A 49 6.02 -12.93 -3.24
C ARG A 49 5.92 -11.49 -2.73
N LEU A 50 7.08 -10.94 -2.40
CA LEU A 50 7.21 -9.57 -1.91
C LEU A 50 6.73 -8.51 -2.94
N ASN A 51 7.00 -8.74 -4.23
CA ASN A 51 6.53 -7.89 -5.32
C ASN A 51 5.00 -7.98 -5.51
N GLU A 52 4.41 -9.16 -5.30
CA GLU A 52 2.96 -9.34 -5.36
C GLU A 52 2.29 -8.59 -4.21
N TYR A 53 2.85 -8.67 -3.00
CA TYR A 53 2.35 -7.90 -1.85
C TYR A 53 2.38 -6.38 -2.11
N VAL A 54 3.48 -5.88 -2.68
CA VAL A 54 3.61 -4.45 -3.04
C VAL A 54 2.57 -4.05 -4.08
N ALA A 55 2.36 -4.88 -5.10
CA ALA A 55 1.35 -4.64 -6.13
C ALA A 55 -0.07 -4.69 -5.55
N ASP A 56 -0.39 -5.70 -4.75
CA ASP A 56 -1.72 -5.88 -4.14
C ASP A 56 -2.05 -4.76 -3.16
N PHE A 57 -1.07 -4.28 -2.39
CA PHE A 57 -1.25 -3.12 -1.51
C PHE A 57 -1.56 -1.85 -2.33
N ALA A 58 -0.83 -1.62 -3.42
CA ALA A 58 -1.09 -0.49 -4.32
C ALA A 58 -2.49 -0.59 -4.95
N LEU A 59 -2.85 -1.76 -5.51
CA LEU A 59 -4.15 -2.02 -6.12
C LEU A 59 -5.31 -1.90 -5.11
N ALA A 60 -5.09 -2.28 -3.84
CA ALA A 60 -6.07 -2.10 -2.79
C ALA A 60 -6.30 -0.60 -2.51
N GLY A 61 -5.24 0.19 -2.39
CA GLY A 61 -5.38 1.62 -2.18
C GLY A 61 -5.99 2.34 -3.37
N GLU A 62 -5.64 1.96 -4.60
CA GLU A 62 -6.23 2.54 -5.80
C GLU A 62 -7.72 2.23 -5.90
N ALA A 63 -8.14 0.98 -5.71
CA ALA A 63 -9.55 0.64 -5.73
C ALA A 63 -10.35 1.31 -4.59
N ALA A 64 -9.73 1.50 -3.42
CA ALA A 64 -10.38 2.20 -2.31
C ALA A 64 -10.63 3.69 -2.58
N LEU A 65 -9.82 4.29 -3.47
CA LEU A 65 -9.82 5.72 -3.79
C LEU A 65 -10.34 6.04 -5.20
N ASP A 66 -10.83 5.05 -5.95
CA ASP A 66 -11.37 5.21 -7.31
C ASP A 66 -12.78 5.87 -7.35
N GLY A 67 -13.25 6.38 -6.21
CA GLY A 67 -14.57 7.01 -6.08
C GLY A 67 -14.61 8.49 -6.47
N PRO A 68 -15.80 9.03 -6.81
CA PRO A 68 -16.00 10.46 -7.00
C PRO A 68 -15.53 11.27 -5.79
N GLY A 69 -14.77 12.35 -6.03
CA GLY A 69 -14.23 13.20 -4.96
C GLY A 69 -12.99 12.67 -4.24
N CYS A 70 -12.44 11.52 -4.65
CA CYS A 70 -11.23 10.94 -4.07
C CYS A 70 -9.95 11.24 -4.88
N ALA A 71 -10.03 11.94 -6.01
CA ALA A 71 -8.89 12.22 -6.88
C ALA A 71 -7.70 12.88 -6.14
N SER A 72 -7.93 13.91 -5.32
CA SER A 72 -6.86 14.55 -4.54
C SER A 72 -6.27 13.62 -3.47
N ARG A 73 -7.09 12.72 -2.90
CA ARG A 73 -6.64 11.70 -1.93
C ARG A 73 -5.83 10.61 -2.61
N MET A 74 -6.19 10.23 -3.84
CA MET A 74 -5.41 9.33 -4.69
C MET A 74 -4.01 9.90 -4.94
N ILE A 75 -3.91 11.19 -5.24
CA ILE A 75 -2.60 11.85 -5.44
C ILE A 75 -1.80 11.82 -4.14
N LEU A 76 -2.40 12.15 -3.00
CA LEU A 76 -1.73 12.03 -1.69
C LEU A 76 -1.27 10.59 -1.45
N PHE A 77 -2.12 9.61 -1.73
CA PHE A 77 -1.81 8.20 -1.57
C PHE A 77 -0.61 7.76 -2.40
N ARG A 78 -0.59 8.14 -3.69
CA ARG A 78 0.53 7.84 -4.59
C ARG A 78 1.82 8.54 -4.17
N VAL A 79 1.77 9.80 -3.75
CA VAL A 79 2.98 10.56 -3.39
C VAL A 79 3.55 10.12 -2.03
N TYR A 80 2.71 10.08 -1.00
CA TYR A 80 3.15 9.85 0.37
C TYR A 80 3.25 8.37 0.72
N TYR A 81 2.18 7.60 0.48
CA TYR A 81 2.12 6.21 0.93
C TYR A 81 2.82 5.23 -0.02
N LEU A 82 2.62 5.35 -1.34
CA LEU A 82 3.33 4.50 -2.32
C LEU A 82 4.72 5.05 -2.64
N GLY A 83 4.80 6.36 -2.90
CA GLY A 83 6.03 7.06 -3.26
C GLY A 83 7.02 7.19 -2.11
N LEU A 84 6.59 6.98 -0.86
CA LEU A 84 7.40 7.13 0.36
C LEU A 84 8.04 8.52 0.47
N ALA A 85 7.42 9.54 -0.11
CA ALA A 85 7.88 10.91 0.02
C ALA A 85 7.79 11.34 1.50
N PRO A 86 8.84 11.95 2.08
CA PRO A 86 8.77 12.42 3.46
C PRO A 86 7.71 13.52 3.60
N TYR A 87 7.07 13.61 4.77
CA TYR A 87 6.01 14.58 5.07
C TYR A 87 6.39 16.01 4.66
N GLU A 88 7.61 16.43 5.00
CA GLU A 88 8.13 17.78 4.71
C GLU A 88 8.25 18.10 3.22
N ARG A 89 8.25 17.08 2.35
CA ARG A 89 8.22 17.27 0.90
C ARG A 89 6.82 17.06 0.33
N ALA A 90 6.11 16.05 0.81
CA ALA A 90 4.78 15.70 0.32
C ALA A 90 3.73 16.77 0.61
N ARG A 91 3.69 17.32 1.84
CA ARG A 91 2.70 18.33 2.23
C ARG A 91 2.77 19.61 1.39
N PRO A 92 3.93 20.30 1.26
CA PRO A 92 4.01 21.51 0.44
C PRO A 92 3.81 21.23 -1.04
N PHE A 93 4.28 20.07 -1.54
CA PHE A 93 4.06 19.67 -2.94
C PHE A 93 2.57 19.55 -3.29
N LEU A 94 1.75 19.06 -2.36
CA LEU A 94 0.30 18.93 -2.53
C LEU A 94 -0.47 20.22 -2.21
N GLY A 95 0.21 21.28 -1.75
CA GLY A 95 -0.42 22.54 -1.36
C GLY A 95 -1.37 22.41 -0.15
N LEU A 96 -1.14 21.44 0.73
CA LEU A 96 -2.05 21.13 1.84
C LEU A 96 -1.68 21.87 3.13
N GLY A 97 -2.69 22.44 3.78
CA GLY A 97 -2.60 22.85 5.18
C GLY A 97 -2.55 21.63 6.12
N GLU A 98 -2.06 21.84 7.35
CA GLU A 98 -1.91 20.78 8.35
C GLU A 98 -3.23 20.07 8.71
N MET A 99 -4.31 20.83 8.84
CA MET A 99 -5.64 20.27 9.13
C MET A 99 -6.14 19.39 7.98
N ALA A 100 -5.96 19.83 6.74
CA ALA A 100 -6.34 19.06 5.55
C ALA A 100 -5.50 17.78 5.44
N TRP A 101 -4.20 17.86 5.74
CA TRP A 101 -3.31 16.71 5.80
C TRP A 101 -3.82 15.64 6.77
N SER A 102 -4.10 16.02 8.02
CA SER A 102 -4.57 15.10 9.06
C SER A 102 -5.91 14.47 8.68
N GLN A 103 -6.86 15.25 8.17
CA GLN A 103 -8.15 14.73 7.74
C GLN A 103 -8.03 13.76 6.55
N TRP A 104 -7.19 14.09 5.57
CA TRP A 104 -7.06 13.27 4.37
C TRP A 104 -6.32 11.97 4.65
N THR A 105 -5.24 12.02 5.44
CA THR A 105 -4.51 10.82 5.85
C THR A 105 -5.39 9.90 6.68
N GLU A 106 -6.20 10.42 7.61
CA GLU A 106 -7.17 9.61 8.35
C GLU A 106 -8.19 8.93 7.42
N GLN A 107 -8.75 9.67 6.46
CA GLN A 107 -9.72 9.13 5.50
C GLN A 107 -9.11 8.06 4.60
N ILE A 108 -7.89 8.28 4.10
CA ILE A 108 -7.15 7.31 3.29
C ILE A 108 -6.90 6.03 4.09
N ARG A 109 -6.33 6.13 5.30
CA ARG A 109 -6.09 4.96 6.15
C ARG A 109 -7.36 4.18 6.43
N ARG A 110 -8.48 4.87 6.67
CA ARG A 110 -9.77 4.23 6.92
C ARG A 110 -10.34 3.55 5.68
N GLN A 111 -10.30 4.19 4.51
CA GLN A 111 -10.84 3.64 3.26
C GLN A 111 -9.98 2.49 2.75
N CYS A 112 -8.67 2.72 2.59
CA CYS A 112 -7.72 1.71 2.17
C CYS A 112 -7.65 0.55 3.17
N GLY A 113 -7.73 0.84 4.48
CA GLY A 113 -7.78 -0.19 5.52
C GLY A 113 -8.97 -1.13 5.40
N LYS A 114 -10.16 -0.62 5.03
CA LYS A 114 -11.33 -1.46 4.76
C LYS A 114 -11.11 -2.36 3.56
N GLU A 115 -10.49 -1.83 2.52
CA GLU A 115 -10.20 -2.58 1.30
C GLU A 115 -9.12 -3.65 1.50
N ILE A 116 -8.08 -3.34 2.28
CA ILE A 116 -7.05 -4.28 2.73
C ILE A 116 -7.67 -5.45 3.50
N LEU A 117 -8.59 -5.16 4.43
CA LEU A 117 -9.32 -6.19 5.19
C LEU A 117 -10.21 -7.02 4.26
N ARG A 118 -10.91 -6.38 3.32
CA ARG A 118 -11.78 -7.06 2.34
C ARG A 118 -10.99 -8.02 1.44
N ARG A 119 -9.77 -7.65 1.06
CA ARG A 119 -8.87 -8.43 0.19
C ARG A 119 -8.00 -9.44 0.93
N GLY A 120 -8.03 -9.47 2.27
CA GLY A 120 -7.27 -10.44 3.06
C GLY A 120 -5.76 -10.17 3.16
N LEU A 121 -5.31 -8.94 2.89
CA LEU A 121 -3.90 -8.55 3.04
C LEU A 121 -3.47 -8.49 4.52
N PHE A 122 -4.43 -8.26 5.42
CA PHE A 122 -4.20 -8.22 6.86
C PHE A 122 -4.69 -9.50 7.55
N PRO A 123 -3.92 -10.07 8.50
CA PRO A 123 -2.55 -9.69 8.87
C PRO A 123 -1.53 -10.14 7.82
N PRO A 124 -0.45 -9.37 7.55
CA PRO A 124 0.50 -9.70 6.49
C PRO A 124 1.16 -11.09 6.61
N ARG A 125 1.36 -11.60 7.83
CA ARG A 125 1.90 -12.96 8.05
C ARG A 125 1.04 -14.04 7.38
N LYS A 126 -0.28 -13.89 7.43
CA LYS A 126 -1.21 -14.81 6.75
C LYS A 126 -1.11 -14.69 5.23
N TYR A 127 -0.90 -13.47 4.73
CA TYR A 127 -0.67 -13.27 3.30
C TYR A 127 0.57 -14.05 2.83
N PHE A 128 1.66 -14.07 3.59
CA PHE A 128 2.88 -14.80 3.21
C PHE A 128 2.87 -16.31 3.53
N ASN A 129 1.74 -16.87 3.98
CA ASN A 129 1.64 -18.24 4.48
C ASN A 129 2.69 -18.55 5.58
N GLU A 130 3.00 -17.57 6.43
CA GLU A 130 3.80 -17.81 7.63
C GLU A 130 2.88 -18.46 8.68
N GLU A 131 3.14 -19.73 9.00
CA GLU A 131 2.46 -20.43 10.09
C GLU A 131 2.69 -19.69 11.42
N SER A 132 1.64 -19.62 12.24
CA SER A 132 1.59 -18.86 13.50
C SER A 132 2.42 -19.48 14.61
#